data_AF-A0A3M7SU02-F1
#
_entry.id   AF-A0A3M7SU02-F1
#
_cell.length_a   1.000
_cell.length_b   1.000
_cell.length_c   1.000
_cell.angle_alpha   90.00
_cell.angle_beta   90.00
_cell.angle_gamma   90.00
#
_symmetry.space_group_name_H-M   'P 1'
#
loop_
_entity.id
_entity.type
_entity.pdbx_description
1 polymer ?
#
loop_
_entity_poly.entity_id
_entity_poly.type
_entity_poly.pdbx_seq_one_letter_code
_entity_poly.pdbx_strand_id
1 'polypeptide(L)'
;MTKSIKTAYVIWLFGGLFGLHHFYLKRDKQGFIYMITLGGFLIAFLRDVYRLPEYVREANEDKIFMEKLRLQQDQLKTPLFMTSRFISSIAVGSLFGYLAMNCLSISGNELSYHWSEILVKFLSPIIVACVVYLIGTEGPIRCSFEWPLLGSYISLFFDSIKQSTSIFNASIFAALLLNWNLKWDNDYFERVNKRKLITRIFHLGLGFAIFSGLLGLFIWNNATLEYKGEKVTISEYFEKLYNTEEMKKAREVLKMLWDFYQAHGLRRLINHFYYGYDPEAIAHAYKILELNERSTQQDIDQRCRMLSRKWHPDKYKDMEKKINAEKIFMDVQQSCNILSEHRRNRIDQNKKSEM
;
A
#
# COMPACT_ATOMS: atom_id res chain seq x y z
N MET A 1 23.26 7.21 24.50
CA MET A 1 24.14 6.32 23.71
C MET A 1 24.85 7.14 22.66
N THR A 2 26.18 7.11 22.69
CA THR A 2 27.02 7.73 21.67
C THR A 2 26.81 7.04 20.32
N LYS A 3 26.82 7.82 19.24
CA LYS A 3 26.68 7.38 17.86
C LYS A 3 28.05 7.09 17.29
N SER A 4 28.18 5.97 16.60
CA SER A 4 29.42 5.53 15.96
C SER A 4 29.43 5.90 14.49
N ILE A 5 30.56 6.42 14.01
CA ILE A 5 30.78 6.75 12.59
C ILE A 5 30.70 5.47 11.75
N LYS A 6 31.33 4.37 12.20
CA LYS A 6 31.32 3.08 11.48
C LYS A 6 29.89 2.56 11.31
N THR A 7 29.11 2.58 12.39
CA THR A 7 27.70 2.17 12.35
C THR A 7 26.89 3.06 11.42
N ALA A 8 27.11 4.38 11.43
CA ALA A 8 26.44 5.30 10.53
C ALA A 8 26.71 4.96 9.06
N TYR A 9 27.96 4.67 8.66
CA TYR A 9 28.30 4.28 7.29
C TYR A 9 27.70 2.93 6.89
N VAL A 10 27.67 1.94 7.78
CA VAL A 10 27.03 0.65 7.51
C VAL A 10 25.52 0.84 7.26
N ILE A 11 24.85 1.61 8.12
CA ILE A 11 23.43 1.91 7.95
C ILE A 11 23.18 2.71 6.66
N TRP A 12 24.06 3.66 6.34
CA TRP A 12 23.99 4.42 5.09
C TRP A 12 24.13 3.51 3.86
N LEU A 13 25.05 2.54 3.86
CA LEU A 13 25.23 1.66 2.71
C LEU A 13 24.01 0.77 2.43
N PHE A 14 23.44 0.14 3.47
CA PHE A 14 22.34 -0.83 3.31
C PHE A 14 20.95 -0.22 3.38
N GLY A 15 20.78 0.93 4.03
CA GLY A 15 19.50 1.57 4.26
C GLY A 15 19.49 3.07 4.03
N GLY A 16 20.56 3.62 3.45
CA GLY A 16 20.68 5.07 3.27
C GLY A 16 19.69 5.62 2.24
N LEU A 17 19.31 4.86 1.22
CA LEU A 17 18.25 5.27 0.29
C LEU A 17 16.91 5.52 0.99
N PHE A 18 16.65 4.82 2.11
CA PHE A 18 15.45 4.99 2.92
C PHE A 18 15.68 5.94 4.12
N GLY A 19 16.85 6.57 4.22
CA GLY A 19 17.17 7.53 5.29
C GLY A 19 17.47 6.92 6.66
N LEU A 20 17.77 5.61 6.75
CA LEU A 20 17.98 4.94 8.04
C LEU A 20 19.12 5.56 8.87
N HIS A 21 20.18 6.05 8.21
CA HIS A 21 21.31 6.71 8.89
C HIS A 21 20.89 8.04 9.51
N HIS A 22 19.97 8.79 8.88
CA HIS A 22 19.42 10.00 9.46
C HIS A 22 18.57 9.71 10.70
N PHE A 23 17.74 8.66 10.67
CA PHE A 23 16.97 8.24 11.84
C PHE A 23 17.87 7.77 12.99
N TYR A 24 18.97 7.07 12.68
CA TYR A 24 20.00 6.69 13.64
C TYR A 24 20.61 7.93 14.33
N LEU A 25 20.84 9.00 13.56
CA LEU A 25 21.42 10.27 14.01
C LEU A 25 20.40 11.29 14.54
N LYS A 26 19.14 10.87 14.75
CA LYS A 26 18.02 11.73 15.20
C LYS A 26 17.68 12.90 14.27
N ARG A 27 18.05 12.81 12.99
CA ARG A 27 17.70 13.78 11.93
C ARG A 27 16.41 13.36 11.24
N ASP A 28 15.32 13.28 12.00
CA ASP A 28 14.05 12.67 11.53
C ASP A 28 13.48 13.34 10.29
N LYS A 29 13.56 14.68 10.21
CA LYS A 29 13.09 15.44 9.04
C LYS A 29 13.85 15.04 7.77
N GLN A 30 15.18 14.98 7.84
CA GLN A 30 16.03 14.59 6.70
C GLN A 30 15.79 13.13 6.30
N GLY A 31 15.69 12.23 7.29
CA GLY A 31 15.38 10.82 7.05
C GLY A 31 14.02 10.63 6.38
N PHE A 32 13.01 11.40 6.80
CA PHE A 32 11.69 11.40 6.17
C PHE A 32 11.76 11.84 4.70
N ILE A 33 12.47 12.93 4.40
CA ILE A 33 12.69 13.37 3.02
C ILE A 33 13.42 12.30 2.21
N TYR A 34 14.43 11.63 2.76
CA TYR A 34 15.11 10.54 2.06
C TYR A 34 14.19 9.38 1.72
N MET A 35 13.35 8.97 2.67
CA MET A 35 12.39 7.88 2.49
C MET A 35 11.41 8.17 1.35
N ILE A 36 10.87 9.40 1.26
CA ILE A 36 9.88 9.77 0.24
C ILE A 36 10.49 10.19 -1.11
N THR A 37 11.80 10.47 -1.16
CA THR A 37 12.53 10.88 -2.39
C THR A 37 13.56 9.86 -2.87
N LEU A 38 13.59 8.67 -2.26
CA LEU A 38 14.56 7.60 -2.53
C LEU A 38 16.01 8.11 -2.46
N GLY A 39 16.41 8.60 -1.29
CA GLY A 39 17.77 9.06 -1.02
C GLY A 39 18.05 10.48 -1.56
N GLY A 40 17.03 11.32 -1.68
CA GLY A 40 17.15 12.68 -2.24
C GLY A 40 17.54 12.65 -3.70
N PHE A 41 16.82 11.85 -4.50
CA PHE A 41 17.09 11.62 -5.92
C PHE A 41 18.51 11.08 -6.18
N LEU A 42 19.02 10.24 -5.27
CA LEU A 42 20.40 9.71 -5.25
C LEU A 42 21.53 10.73 -5.09
N ILE A 43 21.29 12.02 -5.38
CA ILE A 43 22.29 13.08 -5.24
C ILE A 43 22.60 13.34 -3.77
N ALA A 44 21.57 13.42 -2.92
CA ALA A 44 21.76 13.64 -1.50
C ALA A 44 22.45 12.42 -0.83
N PHE A 45 22.09 11.21 -1.25
CA PHE A 45 22.76 9.97 -0.85
C PHE A 45 24.27 9.99 -1.10
N LEU A 46 24.72 10.46 -2.28
CA LEU A 46 26.15 10.60 -2.59
C LEU A 46 26.83 11.71 -1.78
N ARG A 47 26.14 12.85 -1.58
CA ARG A 47 26.64 13.96 -0.76
C ARG A 47 26.91 13.53 0.68
N ASP A 48 26.11 12.61 1.22
CA ASP A 48 26.23 12.16 2.61
C ASP A 48 27.55 11.49 2.92
N VAL A 49 28.25 10.91 1.94
CA VAL A 49 29.59 10.33 2.13
C VAL A 49 30.52 11.30 2.86
N TYR A 50 30.45 12.58 2.50
CA TYR A 50 31.29 13.65 3.07
C TYR A 50 30.68 14.31 4.31
N ARG A 51 29.35 14.30 4.45
CA ARG A 51 28.64 14.98 5.55
C ARG A 51 28.42 14.10 6.77
N LEU A 52 28.44 12.78 6.62
CA LEU A 52 28.16 11.83 7.69
C LEU A 52 29.04 12.01 8.94
N PRO A 53 30.36 12.28 8.84
CA PRO A 53 31.19 12.52 10.02
C PRO A 53 30.74 13.76 10.82
N GLU A 54 30.29 14.80 10.13
CA GLU A 54 29.75 16.02 10.75
C GLU A 54 28.41 15.72 11.43
N TYR A 55 27.53 14.95 10.80
CA TYR A 55 26.26 14.53 11.40
C TYR A 55 26.45 13.65 12.64
N VAL A 56 27.49 12.81 12.68
CA VAL A 56 27.80 12.00 13.87
C VAL A 56 28.31 12.88 15.01
N ARG A 57 29.17 13.87 14.71
CA ARG A 57 29.62 14.86 15.72
C ARG A 57 28.45 15.67 16.28
N GLU A 58 27.54 16.10 15.41
CA GLU A 58 26.32 16.81 15.80
C GLU A 58 25.42 15.95 16.69
N ALA A 59 25.17 14.69 16.31
CA ALA A 59 24.34 13.78 17.08
C ALA A 59 24.95 13.36 18.44
N ASN A 60 26.27 13.52 18.60
CA ASN A 60 27.02 13.28 19.83
C ASN A 60 27.25 14.55 20.66
N GLU A 61 26.82 15.72 20.18
CA GLU A 61 27.12 17.02 20.81
C GLU A 61 28.61 17.17 21.11
N ASP A 62 29.45 16.81 20.14
CA ASP A 62 30.90 16.90 20.27
C ASP A 62 31.32 18.32 20.67
N LYS A 63 32.23 18.43 21.66
CA LYS A 63 32.62 19.72 22.25
C LYS A 63 33.13 20.71 21.21
N ILE A 64 33.99 20.25 20.29
CA ILE A 64 34.60 21.08 19.25
C ILE A 64 33.53 21.54 18.26
N PHE A 65 32.62 20.64 17.89
CA PHE A 65 31.49 20.98 17.02
C PHE A 65 30.58 22.03 17.65
N MET A 66 30.21 21.86 18.92
CA MET A 66 29.32 22.76 19.64
C MET A 66 29.96 24.14 19.87
N GLU A 67 31.26 24.18 20.18
CA GLU A 67 32.01 25.44 20.29
C GLU A 67 32.04 26.18 18.95
N LYS A 68 32.35 25.48 17.85
CA LYS A 68 32.31 26.07 16.50
C LYS A 68 30.93 26.61 16.16
N LEU A 69 29.85 25.89 16.49
CA LEU A 69 28.49 26.34 16.24
C LEU A 69 28.14 27.59 17.05
N ARG A 70 28.53 27.64 18.34
CA ARG A 70 28.32 28.83 19.19
C ARG A 70 29.06 30.04 18.64
N LEU A 71 30.33 29.88 18.25
CA LEU A 71 31.11 30.95 17.63
C LEU A 71 30.43 31.47 16.35
N GLN A 72 29.86 30.58 15.53
CA GLN A 72 29.08 30.99 14.35
C GLN A 72 27.81 31.74 14.72
N GLN A 73 27.09 31.32 15.77
CA GLN A 73 25.89 31.99 16.26
C GLN A 73 26.19 33.39 16.82
N ASP A 74 27.32 33.54 17.52
CA ASP A 74 27.75 34.82 18.10
C ASP A 74 28.24 35.79 17.01
N GLN A 75 28.96 35.29 16.00
CA GLN A 75 29.48 36.11 14.89
C GLN A 75 28.40 36.49 13.88
N LEU A 76 27.44 35.60 13.61
CA LEU A 76 26.42 35.78 12.59
C LEU A 76 25.03 35.88 13.22
N LYS A 77 24.40 37.06 13.15
CA LYS A 77 23.03 37.26 13.65
C LYS A 77 22.00 36.32 13.01
N THR A 78 22.23 35.91 11.75
CA THR A 78 21.40 34.99 10.99
C THR A 78 22.25 33.87 10.38
N PRO A 79 21.68 32.66 10.21
CA PRO A 79 22.40 31.54 9.62
C PRO A 79 22.72 31.80 8.14
N LEU A 80 23.82 31.22 7.67
CA LEU A 80 24.25 31.34 6.28
C LEU A 80 23.28 30.65 5.31
N PHE A 81 23.19 31.23 4.11
CA PHE A 81 22.45 30.63 3.01
C PHE A 81 23.11 29.31 2.58
N MET A 82 22.30 28.25 2.49
CA MET A 82 22.76 26.91 2.11
C MET A 82 22.12 26.49 0.79
N THR A 83 22.92 26.50 -0.29
CA THR A 83 22.48 26.15 -1.66
C THR A 83 21.77 24.79 -1.71
N SER A 84 22.34 23.77 -1.07
CA SER A 84 21.75 22.43 -1.02
C SER A 84 20.34 22.42 -0.42
N ARG A 85 20.09 23.19 0.65
CA ARG A 85 18.76 23.30 1.26
C ARG A 85 17.80 24.02 0.32
N PHE A 86 18.21 25.16 -0.22
CA PHE A 86 17.41 25.94 -1.16
C PHE A 86 16.97 25.13 -2.38
N ILE A 87 17.92 24.46 -3.04
CA ILE A 87 17.64 23.61 -4.21
C ILE A 87 16.73 22.44 -3.82
N SER A 88 17.00 21.77 -2.69
CA SER A 88 16.14 20.66 -2.22
C SER A 88 14.72 21.11 -1.86
N SER A 89 14.55 22.30 -1.27
CA SER A 89 13.25 22.89 -0.99
C SER A 89 12.46 23.12 -2.28
N ILE A 90 13.10 23.64 -3.33
CA ILE A 90 12.45 23.83 -4.64
C ILE A 90 12.10 22.48 -5.28
N ALA A 91 13.05 21.55 -5.34
CA ALA A 91 12.86 20.27 -6.01
C ALA A 91 11.77 19.42 -5.35
N VAL A 92 11.86 19.22 -4.04
CA VAL A 92 10.89 18.39 -3.30
C VAL A 92 9.57 19.12 -3.11
N GLY A 93 9.60 20.44 -2.88
CA GLY A 93 8.39 21.27 -2.87
C GLY A 93 7.61 21.14 -4.18
N SER A 94 8.30 21.22 -5.32
CA SER A 94 7.68 21.07 -6.64
C SER A 94 7.12 19.67 -6.83
N LEU A 95 7.88 18.62 -6.50
CA LEU A 95 7.42 17.23 -6.57
C LEU A 95 6.09 17.04 -5.82
N PHE A 96 6.02 17.51 -4.58
CA PHE A 96 4.82 17.35 -3.75
C PHE A 96 3.66 18.21 -4.23
N GLY A 97 3.92 19.42 -4.70
CA GLY A 97 2.87 20.24 -5.30
C GLY A 97 2.30 19.62 -6.58
N TYR A 98 3.15 19.04 -7.44
CA TYR A 98 2.69 18.33 -8.65
C TYR A 98 1.93 17.05 -8.30
N LEU A 99 2.37 16.29 -7.31
CA LEU A 99 1.62 15.14 -6.80
C LEU A 99 0.24 15.56 -6.31
N ALA A 100 0.14 16.64 -5.52
CA ALA A 100 -1.13 17.16 -5.03
C ALA A 100 -2.06 17.58 -6.17
N MET A 101 -1.55 18.30 -7.16
CA MET A 101 -2.32 18.77 -8.32
C MET A 101 -2.92 17.62 -9.14
N ASN A 102 -2.13 16.58 -9.41
CA ASN A 102 -2.57 15.45 -10.23
C ASN A 102 -3.37 14.40 -9.43
N CYS A 103 -3.25 14.38 -8.10
CA CYS A 103 -4.03 13.51 -7.22
C CYS A 103 -5.48 14.02 -7.04
N LEU A 104 -5.65 15.34 -6.95
CA LEU A 104 -6.91 15.98 -6.58
C LEU A 104 -7.77 16.37 -7.78
N SER A 105 -7.23 16.31 -9.01
CA SER A 105 -8.03 16.48 -10.23
C SER A 105 -8.86 15.22 -10.45
N ILE A 106 -10.14 15.29 -10.11
CA ILE A 106 -11.10 14.18 -10.22
C ILE A 106 -11.81 14.29 -11.56
N SER A 107 -11.79 13.21 -12.35
CA SER A 107 -12.64 13.08 -13.54
C SER A 107 -14.10 12.91 -13.10
N GLY A 108 -14.97 13.86 -13.44
CA GLY A 108 -16.39 13.83 -13.08
C GLY A 108 -17.18 14.89 -13.85
N ASN A 109 -18.43 15.14 -13.43
CA ASN A 109 -19.27 16.18 -14.03
C ASN A 109 -18.59 17.57 -13.97
N GLU A 110 -18.92 18.48 -14.89
CA GLU A 110 -18.28 19.81 -14.99
C GLU A 110 -18.22 20.58 -13.65
N LEU A 111 -19.25 20.45 -12.82
CA LEU A 111 -19.31 21.05 -11.49
C LEU A 111 -18.24 20.46 -10.54
N SER A 112 -18.10 19.14 -10.51
CA SER A 112 -17.10 18.44 -9.70
C SER A 112 -15.68 18.79 -10.14
N TYR A 113 -15.48 18.92 -11.45
CA TYR A 113 -14.21 19.38 -12.02
C TYR A 113 -13.86 20.80 -11.56
N HIS A 114 -14.80 21.74 -11.63
CA HIS A 114 -14.58 23.14 -11.21
C HIS A 114 -14.21 23.25 -9.72
N TRP A 115 -14.95 22.56 -8.84
CA TRP A 115 -14.62 22.54 -7.40
C TRP A 115 -13.26 21.90 -7.12
N SER A 116 -12.91 20.84 -7.85
CA SER A 116 -11.60 20.19 -7.72
C SER A 116 -10.46 21.12 -8.12
N GLU A 117 -10.60 21.91 -9.19
CA GLU A 117 -9.60 22.89 -9.59
C GLU A 117 -9.38 23.99 -8.55
N ILE A 118 -10.46 24.51 -7.97
CA ILE A 118 -10.37 25.52 -6.91
C ILE A 118 -9.63 24.92 -5.71
N LEU A 119 -10.03 23.72 -5.27
CA LEU A 119 -9.38 23.01 -4.16
C LEU A 119 -7.88 22.82 -4.42
N VAL A 120 -7.52 22.34 -5.62
CA VAL A 120 -6.13 22.15 -6.05
C VAL A 120 -5.34 23.46 -6.00
N LYS A 121 -5.89 24.55 -6.54
CA LYS A 121 -5.23 25.87 -6.60
C LYS A 121 -4.89 26.41 -5.22
N PHE A 122 -5.75 26.20 -4.23
CA PHE A 122 -5.51 26.68 -2.86
C PHE A 122 -4.76 25.70 -1.97
N LEU A 123 -4.92 24.39 -2.17
CA LEU A 123 -4.29 23.37 -1.33
C LEU A 123 -2.84 23.07 -1.72
N SER A 124 -2.51 23.15 -3.02
CA SER A 124 -1.15 22.87 -3.50
C SER A 124 -0.10 23.82 -2.91
N PRO A 125 -0.32 25.15 -2.81
CA PRO A 125 0.61 26.06 -2.14
C PRO A 125 0.85 25.71 -0.66
N ILE A 126 -0.19 25.28 0.07
CA ILE A 126 -0.06 24.85 1.47
C ILE A 126 0.88 23.65 1.56
N ILE A 127 0.69 22.66 0.69
CA ILE A 127 1.52 21.45 0.65
C ILE A 127 2.97 21.82 0.33
N VAL A 128 3.18 22.68 -0.67
CA VAL A 128 4.51 23.21 -1.02
C VAL A 128 5.15 23.90 0.18
N ALA A 129 4.42 24.79 0.86
CA ALA A 129 4.90 25.51 2.03
C ALA A 129 5.29 24.56 3.18
N CYS A 130 4.48 23.54 3.47
CA CYS A 130 4.77 22.52 4.48
C CYS A 130 6.08 21.77 4.19
N VAL A 131 6.28 21.36 2.94
CA VAL A 131 7.48 20.63 2.52
C VAL A 131 8.72 21.54 2.57
N VAL A 132 8.60 22.75 2.01
CA VAL A 132 9.68 23.75 2.03
C VAL A 132 10.06 24.09 3.48
N TYR A 133 9.08 24.26 4.37
CA TYR A 133 9.30 24.48 5.79
C TYR A 133 10.03 23.32 6.46
N LEU A 134 9.62 22.08 6.20
CA LEU A 134 10.22 20.89 6.78
C LEU A 134 11.71 20.76 6.40
N ILE A 135 12.05 21.04 5.15
CA ILE A 135 13.43 21.00 4.63
C ILE A 135 14.26 22.20 5.12
N GLY A 136 13.67 23.40 5.06
CA GLY A 136 14.36 24.65 5.35
C GLY A 136 14.69 24.83 6.84
N THR A 137 13.93 24.18 7.73
CA THR A 137 14.11 24.26 9.20
C THR A 137 14.82 23.02 9.77
N GLU A 138 15.72 22.43 9.00
CA GLU A 138 16.51 21.29 9.41
C GLU A 138 17.83 21.72 10.10
N GLY A 139 18.12 21.13 11.27
CA GLY A 139 19.28 21.48 12.10
C GLY A 139 18.98 22.62 13.07
N PRO A 140 20.01 23.30 13.61
CA PRO A 140 19.89 24.37 14.61
C PRO A 140 19.39 25.71 14.00
N ILE A 141 18.39 25.63 13.14
CA ILE A 141 17.80 26.75 12.42
C ILE A 141 16.28 26.65 12.53
N ARG A 142 15.65 27.80 12.74
CA ARG A 142 14.20 27.94 12.75
C ARG A 142 13.74 29.05 11.83
N CYS A 143 12.55 28.87 11.29
CA CYS A 143 11.78 29.89 10.59
C CYS A 143 10.33 29.76 11.09
N SER A 144 9.54 30.81 10.95
CA SER A 144 8.12 30.75 11.22
C SER A 144 7.38 30.31 9.95
N PHE A 145 6.30 29.53 10.08
CA PHE A 145 5.66 28.86 8.94
C PHE A 145 4.95 29.83 7.99
N GLU A 146 4.63 31.03 8.46
CA GLU A 146 3.92 32.06 7.71
C GLU A 146 4.72 32.53 6.49
N TRP A 147 6.06 32.52 6.54
CA TRP A 147 6.91 32.97 5.44
C TRP A 147 6.90 32.06 4.21
N PRO A 148 7.18 30.74 4.32
CA PRO A 148 7.02 29.85 3.19
C PRO A 148 5.57 29.78 2.71
N LEU A 149 4.59 29.92 3.61
CA LEU A 149 3.17 29.97 3.24
C LEU A 149 2.86 31.19 2.37
N LEU A 150 3.22 32.39 2.84
CA LEU A 150 3.08 33.64 2.09
C LEU A 150 3.76 33.54 0.73
N GLY A 151 4.98 32.99 0.70
CA GLY A 151 5.74 32.81 -0.54
C GLY A 151 5.02 31.89 -1.53
N SER A 152 4.51 30.76 -1.06
CA SER A 152 3.75 29.84 -1.91
C SER A 152 2.48 30.49 -2.49
N TYR A 153 1.80 31.36 -1.74
CA TYR A 153 0.60 32.04 -2.22
C TYR A 153 0.88 33.23 -3.13
N ILE A 154 2.02 33.90 -2.98
CA ILE A 154 2.46 34.96 -3.91
C ILE A 154 2.55 34.42 -5.34
N SER A 155 2.86 33.13 -5.56
CA SER A 155 2.88 32.58 -6.91
C SER A 155 1.51 32.61 -7.59
N LEU A 156 0.40 32.51 -6.85
CA LEU A 156 -0.95 32.57 -7.43
C LEU A 156 -1.22 33.91 -8.12
N PHE A 157 -0.67 35.00 -7.58
CA PHE A 157 -0.76 36.32 -8.21
C PHE A 157 -0.10 36.32 -9.59
N PHE A 158 1.08 35.70 -9.71
CA PHE A 158 1.81 35.59 -10.97
C PHE A 158 1.17 34.60 -11.95
N ASP A 159 0.60 33.51 -11.44
CA ASP A 159 -0.12 32.51 -12.24
C ASP A 159 -1.37 33.14 -12.88
N SER A 160 -2.05 34.07 -12.20
CA SER A 160 -3.15 34.85 -12.76
C SER A 160 -2.74 35.73 -13.94
N ILE A 161 -1.48 36.21 -13.97
CA ILE A 161 -0.97 37.05 -15.06
C ILE A 161 -0.58 36.20 -16.27
N LYS A 162 0.00 35.01 -16.04
CA LYS A 162 0.51 34.12 -17.10
C LYS A 162 -0.51 33.07 -17.59
N GLN A 163 -1.71 33.01 -17.01
CA GLN A 163 -2.74 32.00 -17.28
C GLN A 163 -2.22 30.54 -17.19
N SER A 164 -1.25 30.30 -16.32
CA SER A 164 -0.65 28.97 -16.12
C SER A 164 -0.32 28.79 -14.64
N THR A 165 -0.79 27.70 -14.03
CA THR A 165 -0.50 27.36 -12.64
C THR A 165 0.90 26.75 -12.54
N SER A 166 1.85 27.51 -12.00
CA SER A 166 3.22 27.05 -11.85
C SER A 166 3.52 26.75 -10.39
N ILE A 167 3.30 25.49 -10.00
CA ILE A 167 3.73 24.92 -8.71
C ILE A 167 5.23 25.12 -8.46
N PHE A 168 6.00 25.14 -9.54
CA PHE A 168 7.43 25.44 -9.49
C PHE A 168 7.69 26.85 -8.95
N ASN A 169 6.95 27.86 -9.41
CA ASN A 169 7.03 29.23 -8.88
C ASN A 169 6.65 29.29 -7.40
N ALA A 170 5.58 28.57 -7.00
CA ALA A 170 5.19 28.48 -5.58
C ALA A 170 6.35 27.98 -4.71
N SER A 171 7.08 26.99 -5.19
CA SER A 171 8.23 26.41 -4.49
C SER A 171 9.42 27.38 -4.41
N ILE A 172 9.66 28.15 -5.48
CA ILE A 172 10.71 29.19 -5.49
C ILE A 172 10.40 30.29 -4.47
N PHE A 173 9.21 30.89 -4.54
CA PHE A 173 8.84 32.00 -3.65
C PHE A 173 8.77 31.56 -2.19
N ALA A 174 8.24 30.37 -1.91
CA ALA A 174 8.26 29.78 -0.58
C ALA A 174 9.69 29.61 -0.05
N ALA A 175 10.62 29.11 -0.88
CA ALA A 175 12.01 28.93 -0.49
C ALA A 175 12.73 30.28 -0.28
N LEU A 176 12.47 31.29 -1.11
CA LEU A 176 13.04 32.63 -0.98
C LEU A 176 12.61 33.29 0.34
N LEU A 177 11.31 33.33 0.62
CA LEU A 177 10.81 33.96 1.85
C LEU A 177 11.19 33.18 3.12
N LEU A 178 11.28 31.85 3.04
CA LEU A 178 11.83 31.06 4.15
C LEU A 178 13.27 31.48 4.45
N ASN A 179 14.12 31.57 3.41
CA ASN A 179 15.54 31.92 3.58
C ASN A 179 15.73 33.38 4.04
N TRP A 180 14.81 34.28 3.68
CA TRP A 180 14.81 35.67 4.13
C TRP A 180 14.73 35.80 5.66
N ASN A 181 13.93 34.96 6.32
CA ASN A 181 13.67 35.07 7.76
C ASN A 181 14.14 33.83 8.55
N LEU A 182 15.29 33.25 8.16
CA LEU A 182 15.93 32.21 8.96
C LEU A 182 16.58 32.81 10.21
N LYS A 183 16.42 32.10 11.34
CA LYS A 183 17.00 32.46 12.64
C LYS A 183 17.66 31.25 13.26
N TRP A 184 18.64 31.49 14.13
CA TRP A 184 19.21 30.44 14.96
C TRP A 184 18.19 29.88 15.94
N ASP A 185 18.34 28.60 16.24
CA ASP A 185 17.48 27.86 17.14
C ASP A 185 18.27 27.34 18.34
N ASN A 186 18.28 28.14 19.41
CA ASN A 186 19.11 27.89 20.58
C ASN A 186 18.69 26.62 21.34
N ASP A 187 17.42 26.25 21.32
CA ASP A 187 16.92 25.06 22.05
C ASP A 187 16.86 23.81 21.16
N TYR A 188 17.49 23.82 19.98
CA TYR A 188 17.44 22.73 19.02
C TYR A 188 17.82 21.37 19.65
N PHE A 189 19.01 21.30 20.25
CA PHE A 189 19.54 20.05 20.80
C PHE A 189 18.71 19.54 21.98
N GLU A 190 18.24 20.45 22.83
CA GLU A 190 17.37 20.12 23.95
C GLU A 190 16.06 19.48 23.47
N ARG A 191 15.41 20.08 22.46
CA ARG A 191 14.16 19.56 21.90
C ARG A 191 14.37 18.23 21.17
N VAL A 192 15.44 18.08 20.40
CA VAL A 192 15.75 16.83 19.68
C VAL A 192 15.99 15.68 20.66
N ASN A 193 16.71 15.94 21.76
CA ASN A 193 17.04 14.90 22.73
C ASN A 193 15.88 14.47 23.61
N LYS A 194 14.94 15.38 23.92
CA LYS A 194 13.74 15.08 24.71
C LYS A 194 12.68 14.26 23.96
N ARG A 195 12.76 14.13 22.64
CA ARG A 195 11.77 13.37 21.83
C ARG A 195 11.80 11.88 22.14
N LYS A 196 10.67 11.35 22.60
CA LYS A 196 10.47 9.91 22.80
C LYS A 196 10.44 9.19 21.45
N LEU A 197 10.96 7.95 21.42
CA LEU A 197 10.98 7.13 20.20
C LEU A 197 9.57 6.92 19.62
N ILE A 198 8.57 6.65 20.48
CA ILE A 198 7.19 6.43 20.03
C ILE A 198 6.60 7.67 19.33
N THR A 199 6.92 8.86 19.84
CA THR A 199 6.50 10.13 19.23
C THR A 199 7.15 10.31 17.87
N ARG A 200 8.43 9.96 17.73
CA ARG A 200 9.13 10.02 16.44
C ARG A 200 8.49 9.08 15.42
N ILE A 201 8.26 7.82 15.80
CA ILE A 201 7.63 6.81 14.95
C ILE A 201 6.22 7.24 14.54
N PHE A 202 5.42 7.80 15.47
CA PHE A 202 4.08 8.29 15.16
C PHE A 202 4.09 9.38 14.10
N HIS A 203 4.93 10.42 14.24
CA HIS A 203 4.99 11.52 13.26
C HIS A 203 5.53 11.06 11.90
N LEU A 204 6.53 10.19 11.90
CA LEU A 204 7.08 9.61 10.67
C LEU A 204 6.06 8.71 9.97
N GLY A 205 5.35 7.87 10.73
CA GLY A 205 4.30 7.00 10.21
C GLY A 205 3.12 7.80 9.66
N LEU A 206 2.70 8.86 10.35
CA LEU A 206 1.65 9.76 9.88
C LEU A 206 2.06 10.44 8.57
N GLY A 207 3.27 11.01 8.52
CA GLY A 207 3.79 11.64 7.30
C GLY A 207 3.90 10.64 6.14
N PHE A 208 4.35 9.41 6.42
CA PHE A 208 4.48 8.38 5.41
C PHE A 208 3.13 7.92 4.89
N ALA A 209 2.14 7.72 5.76
CA ALA A 209 0.78 7.35 5.38
C ALA A 209 0.13 8.41 4.47
N ILE A 210 0.32 9.70 4.78
CA ILE A 210 -0.15 10.80 3.94
C ILE A 210 0.52 10.74 2.56
N PHE A 211 1.84 10.61 2.53
CA PHE A 211 2.58 10.52 1.26
C PHE A 211 2.18 9.30 0.43
N SER A 212 2.12 8.10 1.03
CA SER A 212 1.72 6.88 0.34
C SER A 212 0.29 6.94 -0.16
N GLY A 213 -0.61 7.59 0.59
CA GLY A 213 -1.98 7.83 0.16
C GLY A 213 -2.05 8.73 -1.08
N LEU A 214 -1.33 9.85 -1.07
CA LEU A 214 -1.25 10.76 -2.22
C LEU A 214 -0.61 10.09 -3.45
N LEU A 215 0.47 9.32 -3.24
CA LEU A 215 1.11 8.58 -4.32
C LEU A 215 0.22 7.46 -4.87
N GLY A 216 -0.48 6.75 -3.99
CA GLY A 216 -1.43 5.71 -4.36
C GLY A 216 -2.59 6.26 -5.18
N LEU A 217 -3.17 7.40 -4.77
CA LEU A 217 -4.22 8.09 -5.53
C LEU A 217 -3.70 8.63 -6.87
N PHE A 218 -2.48 9.19 -6.90
CA PHE A 218 -1.84 9.60 -8.14
C PHE A 218 -1.72 8.44 -9.13
N ILE A 219 -1.21 7.29 -8.67
CA ILE A 219 -1.08 6.07 -9.48
C ILE A 219 -2.47 5.56 -9.91
N TRP A 220 -3.43 5.51 -8.98
CA TRP A 220 -4.80 5.05 -9.23
C TRP A 220 -5.48 5.83 -10.37
N ASN A 221 -5.32 7.16 -10.38
CA ASN A 221 -5.98 8.04 -11.35
C ASN A 221 -5.19 8.21 -12.66
N ASN A 222 -3.85 8.16 -12.63
CA ASN A 222 -3.03 8.56 -13.78
C ASN A 222 -2.26 7.42 -14.43
N ALA A 223 -2.00 6.31 -13.73
CA ALA A 223 -1.28 5.19 -14.33
C ALA A 223 -2.20 4.44 -15.30
N THR A 224 -1.69 4.21 -16.50
CA THR A 224 -2.41 3.51 -17.58
C THR A 224 -1.79 2.15 -17.84
N LEU A 225 -2.64 1.18 -18.18
CA LEU A 225 -2.28 -0.17 -18.57
C LEU A 225 -3.06 -0.58 -19.81
N GLU A 226 -2.53 -1.56 -20.54
CA GLU A 226 -3.22 -2.12 -21.71
C GLU A 226 -4.10 -3.29 -21.28
N TYR A 227 -5.40 -3.21 -21.56
CA TYR A 227 -6.36 -4.26 -21.29
C TYR A 227 -7.22 -4.51 -22.52
N LYS A 228 -7.17 -5.73 -23.06
CA LYS A 228 -7.90 -6.14 -24.27
C LYS A 228 -7.68 -5.20 -25.48
N GLY A 229 -6.47 -4.65 -25.63
CA GLY A 229 -6.09 -3.75 -26.73
C GLY A 229 -6.48 -2.28 -26.52
N GLU A 230 -7.05 -1.93 -25.36
CA GLU A 230 -7.39 -0.55 -24.98
C GLU A 230 -6.46 -0.07 -23.86
N LYS A 231 -6.00 1.19 -23.93
CA LYS A 231 -5.29 1.84 -22.80
C LYS A 231 -6.33 2.36 -21.81
N VAL A 232 -6.34 1.78 -20.62
CA VAL A 232 -7.26 2.12 -19.53
C VAL A 232 -6.47 2.56 -18.30
N THR A 233 -7.03 3.44 -17.49
CA THR A 233 -6.41 3.79 -16.20
C THR A 233 -6.53 2.62 -15.21
N ILE A 234 -5.71 2.61 -14.16
CA ILE A 234 -5.82 1.60 -13.09
C ILE A 234 -7.23 1.61 -12.47
N SER A 235 -7.79 2.79 -12.20
CA SER A 235 -9.15 2.93 -11.67
C SER A 235 -10.18 2.27 -12.58
N GLU A 236 -10.18 2.61 -13.88
CA GLU A 236 -11.11 2.04 -14.86
C GLU A 236 -10.91 0.54 -15.05
N TYR A 237 -9.66 0.06 -15.03
CA TYR A 237 -9.35 -1.36 -15.10
C TYR A 237 -10.01 -2.13 -13.95
N PHE A 238 -9.87 -1.65 -12.72
CA PHE A 238 -10.49 -2.29 -11.56
C PHE A 238 -12.01 -2.21 -11.60
N GLU A 239 -12.59 -1.13 -12.11
CA GLU A 239 -14.04 -1.03 -12.31
C GLU A 239 -14.55 -2.04 -13.37
N LYS A 240 -13.86 -2.13 -14.51
CA LYS A 240 -14.13 -3.14 -15.55
C LYS A 240 -13.99 -4.55 -14.98
N LEU A 241 -12.94 -4.83 -14.20
CA LEU A 241 -12.68 -6.12 -13.55
C LEU A 241 -13.78 -6.47 -12.54
N TYR A 242 -14.15 -5.51 -11.68
CA TYR A 242 -15.19 -5.70 -10.66
C TYR A 242 -16.54 -6.10 -11.26
N ASN A 243 -16.84 -5.58 -12.45
CA ASN A 243 -18.09 -5.81 -13.16
C ASN A 243 -18.10 -7.07 -14.04
N THR A 244 -16.99 -7.80 -14.16
CA THR A 244 -16.94 -9.07 -14.89
C THR A 244 -17.84 -10.15 -14.29
N GLU A 245 -18.35 -11.07 -15.11
CA GLU A 245 -19.15 -12.21 -14.64
C GLU A 245 -18.36 -13.09 -13.67
N GLU A 246 -17.07 -13.28 -13.93
CA GLU A 246 -16.15 -14.04 -13.08
C GLU A 246 -16.06 -13.43 -11.68
N MET A 247 -15.90 -12.11 -11.58
CA MET A 247 -15.80 -11.42 -10.29
C MET A 247 -17.16 -11.36 -9.57
N LYS A 248 -18.28 -11.35 -10.29
CA LYS A 248 -19.62 -11.51 -9.68
C LYS A 248 -19.78 -12.89 -9.06
N LYS A 249 -19.46 -13.97 -9.81
CA LYS A 249 -19.50 -15.36 -9.31
C LYS A 249 -18.57 -15.55 -8.11
N ALA A 250 -17.35 -14.99 -8.15
CA ALA A 250 -16.42 -15.06 -7.04
C ALA A 250 -16.98 -14.38 -5.77
N ARG A 251 -17.63 -13.22 -5.91
CA ARG A 251 -18.29 -12.53 -4.79
C ARG A 251 -19.49 -13.29 -4.25
N GLU A 252 -20.29 -13.91 -5.11
CA GLU A 252 -21.39 -14.78 -4.70
C GLU A 252 -20.88 -15.99 -3.90
N VAL A 253 -19.83 -16.66 -4.39
CA VAL A 253 -19.17 -17.75 -3.67
C VAL A 253 -18.64 -17.27 -2.32
N LEU A 254 -17.90 -16.14 -2.28
CA LEU A 254 -17.39 -15.58 -1.03
C LEU A 254 -18.52 -15.26 -0.04
N LYS A 255 -19.65 -14.72 -0.53
CA LYS A 255 -20.83 -14.46 0.30
C LYS A 255 -21.43 -15.76 0.85
N MET A 256 -21.62 -16.78 0.00
CA MET A 256 -22.09 -18.09 0.45
C MET A 256 -21.18 -18.70 1.52
N LEU A 257 -19.86 -18.58 1.34
CA LEU A 257 -18.89 -19.06 2.32
C LEU A 257 -18.93 -18.28 3.63
N TRP A 258 -19.17 -16.97 3.56
CA TRP A 258 -19.33 -16.13 4.74
C TRP A 258 -20.61 -16.48 5.51
N ASP A 259 -21.74 -16.65 4.81
CA ASP A 259 -23.01 -17.03 5.39
C ASP A 259 -22.92 -18.44 6.01
N PHE A 260 -22.24 -19.37 5.34
CA PHE A 260 -21.95 -20.70 5.89
C PHE A 260 -21.07 -20.63 7.13
N TYR A 261 -20.01 -19.82 7.11
CA TYR A 261 -19.14 -19.61 8.26
C TYR A 261 -19.92 -19.06 9.48
N GLN A 262 -20.79 -18.08 9.27
CA GLN A 262 -21.65 -17.51 10.32
C GLN A 262 -22.60 -18.57 10.91
N ALA A 263 -23.19 -19.43 10.07
CA ALA A 263 -24.17 -20.42 10.51
C ALA A 263 -23.56 -21.67 11.17
N HIS A 264 -22.37 -22.10 10.73
CA HIS A 264 -21.83 -23.43 11.02
C HIS A 264 -20.44 -23.43 11.65
N GLY A 265 -19.78 -22.26 11.71
CA GLY A 265 -18.47 -22.08 12.30
C GLY A 265 -17.32 -22.61 11.44
N LEU A 266 -16.11 -22.17 11.77
CA LEU A 266 -14.90 -22.41 10.98
C LEU A 266 -14.58 -23.90 10.74
N ARG A 267 -14.80 -24.73 11.77
CA ARG A 267 -14.49 -26.17 11.69
C ARG A 267 -15.32 -26.88 10.61
N ARG A 268 -16.59 -26.52 10.46
CA ARG A 268 -17.47 -27.12 9.44
C ARG A 268 -17.15 -26.59 8.04
N LEU A 269 -16.79 -25.30 7.93
CA LEU A 269 -16.37 -24.69 6.66
C LEU A 269 -15.13 -25.39 6.11
N ILE A 270 -14.10 -25.59 6.95
CA ILE A 270 -12.86 -26.29 6.56
C ILE A 270 -13.14 -27.74 6.18
N ASN A 271 -14.02 -28.43 6.93
CA ASN A 271 -14.40 -29.81 6.60
C ASN A 271 -15.13 -29.91 5.25
N HIS A 272 -15.94 -28.92 4.88
CA HIS A 272 -16.63 -28.87 3.58
C HIS A 272 -15.61 -28.79 2.42
N PHE A 273 -14.56 -27.98 2.56
CA PHE A 273 -13.49 -27.89 1.58
C PHE A 273 -12.54 -29.09 1.55
N TYR A 274 -12.22 -29.65 2.71
CA TYR A 274 -11.24 -30.74 2.82
C TYR A 274 -11.81 -32.11 2.46
N TYR A 275 -13.11 -32.33 2.67
CA TYR A 275 -13.75 -33.64 2.48
C TYR A 275 -14.89 -33.65 1.44
N GLY A 276 -15.14 -32.55 0.72
CA GLY A 276 -16.19 -32.48 -0.31
C GLY A 276 -17.58 -32.87 0.21
N TYR A 277 -17.88 -32.55 1.47
CA TYR A 277 -19.05 -33.07 2.17
C TYR A 277 -20.30 -32.24 1.80
N ASP A 278 -21.00 -32.67 0.76
CA ASP A 278 -22.35 -32.21 0.42
C ASP A 278 -23.38 -33.28 0.86
N PRO A 279 -24.10 -33.05 1.98
CA PRO A 279 -25.12 -33.99 2.47
C PRO A 279 -26.21 -34.30 1.44
N GLU A 280 -26.54 -33.33 0.58
CA GLU A 280 -27.56 -33.50 -0.46
C GLU A 280 -27.07 -34.41 -1.58
N ALA A 281 -25.80 -34.26 -1.99
CA ALA A 281 -25.18 -35.14 -2.98
C ALA A 281 -25.11 -36.61 -2.50
N ILE A 282 -24.86 -36.84 -1.21
CA ILE A 282 -24.84 -38.19 -0.61
C ILE A 282 -26.25 -38.79 -0.60
N ALA A 283 -27.26 -38.04 -0.17
CA ALA A 283 -28.65 -38.49 -0.17
C ALA A 283 -29.15 -38.80 -1.61
N HIS A 284 -28.77 -37.96 -2.57
CA HIS A 284 -29.07 -38.18 -3.99
C HIS A 284 -28.37 -39.43 -4.56
N ALA A 285 -27.11 -39.67 -4.20
CA ALA A 285 -26.37 -40.86 -4.60
C ALA A 285 -27.02 -42.16 -4.07
N TYR A 286 -27.50 -42.17 -2.81
CA TYR A 286 -28.28 -43.28 -2.27
C TYR A 286 -29.59 -43.50 -3.05
N LYS A 287 -30.27 -42.42 -3.44
CA LYS A 287 -31.50 -42.47 -4.24
C LYS A 287 -31.28 -43.05 -5.65
N ILE A 288 -30.22 -42.62 -6.36
CA ILE A 288 -29.87 -43.14 -7.70
C ILE A 288 -29.55 -44.64 -7.65
N LEU A 289 -28.80 -45.07 -6.63
CA LEU A 289 -28.43 -46.48 -6.49
C LEU A 289 -29.57 -47.34 -5.90
N GLU A 290 -30.67 -46.71 -5.47
CA GLU A 290 -31.80 -47.36 -4.80
C GLU A 290 -31.36 -48.09 -3.53
N LEU A 291 -30.47 -47.46 -2.76
CA LEU A 291 -29.92 -48.00 -1.53
C LEU A 291 -30.37 -47.15 -0.33
N ASN A 292 -30.45 -47.80 0.84
CA ASN A 292 -30.67 -47.09 2.10
C ASN A 292 -29.33 -46.64 2.70
N GLU A 293 -29.32 -45.59 3.52
CA GLU A 293 -28.14 -45.08 4.23
C GLU A 293 -27.45 -46.12 5.12
N ARG A 294 -28.16 -47.20 5.48
CA ARG A 294 -27.66 -48.33 6.29
C ARG A 294 -27.05 -49.47 5.46
N SER A 295 -26.99 -49.35 4.14
CA SER A 295 -26.51 -50.42 3.25
C SER A 295 -25.01 -50.67 3.44
N THR A 296 -24.58 -51.94 3.36
CA THR A 296 -23.17 -52.32 3.56
C THR A 296 -22.29 -51.98 2.36
N GLN A 297 -20.95 -52.07 2.48
CA GLN A 297 -20.05 -51.79 1.34
C GLN A 297 -20.30 -52.76 0.20
N GLN A 298 -20.53 -54.02 0.56
CA GLN A 298 -20.78 -55.09 -0.38
C GLN A 298 -22.06 -54.81 -1.17
N ASP A 299 -23.09 -54.28 -0.52
CA ASP A 299 -24.35 -53.88 -1.17
C ASP A 299 -24.12 -52.73 -2.16
N ILE A 300 -23.33 -51.71 -1.78
CA ILE A 300 -22.98 -50.59 -2.66
C ILE A 300 -22.19 -51.07 -3.87
N ASP A 301 -21.13 -51.84 -3.67
CA ASP A 301 -20.27 -52.34 -4.75
C ASP A 301 -21.04 -53.26 -5.70
N GLN A 302 -21.91 -54.11 -5.16
CA GLN A 302 -22.76 -54.99 -5.94
C GLN A 302 -23.76 -54.18 -6.77
N ARG A 303 -24.39 -53.16 -6.16
CA ARG A 303 -25.38 -52.33 -6.84
C ARG A 303 -24.77 -51.46 -7.93
N CYS A 304 -23.62 -50.87 -7.67
CA CYS A 304 -22.80 -50.16 -8.65
C CYS A 304 -22.49 -51.06 -9.85
N ARG A 305 -21.94 -52.25 -9.61
CA ARG A 305 -21.63 -53.21 -10.70
C ARG A 305 -22.87 -53.62 -11.47
N MET A 306 -24.00 -53.85 -10.80
CA MET A 306 -25.26 -54.23 -11.44
C MET A 306 -25.80 -53.11 -12.34
N LEU A 307 -25.88 -51.87 -11.82
CA LEU A 307 -26.42 -50.72 -12.55
C LEU A 307 -25.49 -50.29 -13.70
N SER A 308 -24.18 -50.28 -13.49
CA SER A 308 -23.20 -50.01 -14.56
C SER A 308 -23.29 -51.04 -15.68
N ARG A 309 -23.49 -52.33 -15.36
CA ARG A 309 -23.71 -53.36 -16.39
C ARG A 309 -25.07 -53.24 -17.06
N LYS A 310 -26.10 -52.81 -16.35
CA LYS A 310 -27.46 -52.65 -16.88
C LYS A 310 -27.51 -51.52 -17.91
N TRP A 311 -26.92 -50.38 -17.58
CA TRP A 311 -26.98 -49.15 -18.36
C TRP A 311 -25.74 -48.90 -19.23
N HIS A 312 -24.88 -49.92 -19.44
CA HIS A 312 -23.70 -49.74 -20.27
C HIS A 312 -24.07 -49.30 -21.71
N PRO A 313 -23.49 -48.21 -22.24
CA PRO A 313 -23.88 -47.64 -23.54
C PRO A 313 -23.84 -48.64 -24.70
N ASP A 314 -22.88 -49.57 -24.67
CA ASP A 314 -22.70 -50.58 -25.73
C ASP A 314 -23.84 -51.61 -25.84
N LYS A 315 -24.73 -51.70 -24.84
CA LYS A 315 -25.88 -52.60 -24.90
C LYS A 315 -27.03 -52.09 -25.77
N TYR A 316 -27.03 -50.79 -26.08
CA TYR A 316 -28.14 -50.14 -26.78
C TYR A 316 -27.68 -49.73 -28.18
N LYS A 317 -28.27 -50.37 -29.20
CA LYS A 317 -27.98 -50.09 -30.63
C LYS A 317 -28.76 -48.89 -31.16
N ASP A 318 -29.90 -48.60 -30.55
CA ASP A 318 -30.81 -47.50 -30.87
C ASP A 318 -30.27 -46.18 -30.30
N MET A 319 -30.16 -45.14 -31.13
CA MET A 319 -29.36 -43.93 -30.83
C MET A 319 -29.94 -43.13 -29.65
N GLU A 320 -31.26 -43.01 -29.56
CA GLU A 320 -31.92 -42.31 -28.45
C GLU A 320 -31.77 -43.06 -27.12
N LYS A 321 -31.93 -44.39 -27.16
CA LYS A 321 -31.75 -45.25 -25.98
C LYS A 321 -30.30 -45.30 -25.52
N LYS A 322 -29.34 -45.20 -26.45
CA LYS A 322 -27.92 -45.14 -26.15
C LYS A 322 -27.55 -43.86 -25.40
N ILE A 323 -28.04 -42.70 -25.84
CA ILE A 323 -27.83 -41.42 -25.15
C ILE A 323 -28.44 -41.44 -23.75
N ASN A 324 -29.64 -42.00 -23.59
CA ASN A 324 -30.27 -42.13 -22.27
C ASN A 324 -29.50 -43.09 -21.36
N ALA A 325 -29.06 -44.23 -21.88
CA ALA A 325 -28.24 -45.18 -21.13
C ALA A 325 -26.89 -44.57 -20.71
N GLU A 326 -26.25 -43.80 -21.57
CA GLU A 326 -25.01 -43.07 -21.28
C GLU A 326 -25.19 -42.06 -20.15
N LYS A 327 -26.29 -41.29 -20.16
CA LYS A 327 -26.61 -40.36 -19.07
C LYS A 327 -26.77 -41.08 -17.74
N ILE A 328 -27.58 -42.14 -17.70
CA ILE A 328 -27.82 -42.92 -16.48
C ILE A 328 -26.52 -43.61 -16.01
N PHE A 329 -25.69 -44.09 -16.95
CA PHE A 329 -24.40 -44.70 -16.63
C PHE A 329 -23.44 -43.71 -15.96
N MET A 330 -23.37 -42.47 -16.45
CA MET A 330 -22.57 -41.40 -15.83
C MET A 330 -23.06 -41.08 -14.42
N ASP A 331 -24.38 -40.94 -14.23
CA ASP A 331 -25.00 -40.67 -12.93
C ASP A 331 -24.73 -41.80 -11.90
N VAL A 332 -24.78 -43.06 -12.35
CA VAL A 332 -24.43 -44.23 -11.52
C VAL A 332 -22.95 -44.18 -11.12
N GLN A 333 -22.05 -43.90 -12.07
CA GLN A 333 -20.62 -43.86 -11.80
C GLN A 333 -20.26 -42.74 -10.81
N GLN A 334 -20.84 -41.56 -10.98
CA GLN A 334 -20.65 -40.43 -10.07
C GLN A 334 -21.16 -40.74 -8.66
N SER A 335 -22.35 -41.35 -8.56
CA SER A 335 -22.93 -41.76 -7.28
C SER A 335 -22.07 -42.79 -6.54
N CYS A 336 -21.51 -43.76 -7.25
CA CYS A 336 -20.60 -44.77 -6.68
C CYS A 336 -19.31 -44.15 -6.12
N ASN A 337 -18.74 -43.17 -6.83
CA ASN A 337 -17.55 -42.46 -6.37
C ASN A 337 -17.82 -41.65 -5.09
N ILE A 338 -18.92 -40.91 -5.06
CA ILE A 338 -19.35 -40.11 -3.90
C ILE A 338 -19.52 -40.98 -2.65
N LEU A 339 -20.23 -42.11 -2.75
CA LEU A 339 -20.44 -43.00 -1.59
C LEU A 339 -19.15 -43.69 -1.12
N SER A 340 -18.27 -44.07 -2.06
CA SER A 340 -16.96 -44.66 -1.76
C SER A 340 -16.04 -43.68 -1.03
N GLU A 341 -16.00 -42.41 -1.47
CA GLU A 341 -15.24 -41.35 -0.81
C GLU A 341 -15.84 -40.96 0.55
N HIS A 342 -17.17 -40.84 0.64
CA HIS A 342 -17.87 -40.56 1.89
C HIS A 342 -17.51 -41.57 2.99
N ARG A 343 -17.44 -42.86 2.64
CA ARG A 343 -17.05 -43.90 3.60
C ARG A 343 -15.58 -43.85 3.98
N ARG A 344 -14.66 -43.63 3.03
CA ARG A 344 -13.22 -43.45 3.32
C ARG A 344 -13.03 -42.31 4.32
N ASN A 345 -13.72 -41.18 4.10
CA ASN A 345 -13.67 -40.02 4.97
C ASN A 345 -14.25 -40.31 6.38
N ARG A 346 -15.32 -41.12 6.49
CA ARG A 346 -15.84 -41.58 7.80
C ARG A 346 -14.86 -42.46 8.56
N ILE A 347 -14.16 -43.36 7.87
CA ILE A 347 -13.15 -44.24 8.48
C ILE A 347 -11.98 -43.40 9.01
N ASP A 348 -11.51 -42.43 8.23
CA ASP A 348 -10.42 -41.54 8.65
C ASP A 348 -10.83 -40.59 9.80
N GLN A 349 -12.09 -40.16 9.85
CA GLN A 349 -12.64 -39.40 10.98
C GLN A 349 -12.66 -40.24 12.27
N ASN A 350 -13.13 -41.49 12.21
CA ASN A 350 -13.16 -42.37 13.38
C ASN A 350 -11.75 -42.67 13.91
N LYS A 351 -10.77 -42.88 13.02
CA LYS A 351 -9.36 -43.05 13.41
C LYS A 351 -8.76 -41.82 14.08
N LYS A 352 -9.14 -40.61 13.64
CA LYS A 352 -8.66 -39.35 14.24
C LYS A 352 -9.35 -38.99 15.55
N SER A 353 -10.54 -39.53 15.84
CA SER A 353 -11.21 -39.36 17.14
C SER A 353 -10.75 -40.36 18.21
N GLU A 354 -10.06 -41.42 17.81
CA GLU A 354 -9.47 -42.44 18.69
C GLU A 354 -8.00 -42.16 19.06
N MET A 355 -7.37 -41.16 18.41
CA MET A 355 -6.10 -40.53 18.81
C MET A 355 -6.38 -39.23 19.53
#